data_AF-A0AAV3W237-F1
#
_entry.id   AF-A0AAV3W237-F1
#
_cell.length_a   1.000
_cell.length_b   1.000
_cell.length_c   1.000
_cell.angle_alpha   90.00
_cell.angle_beta   90.00
_cell.angle_gamma   90.00
#
_symmetry.space_group_name_H-M   'P 1'
#
loop_
_entity.id
_entity.type
_entity.pdbx_description
1 polymer ?
#
loop_
_entity_poly.entity_id
_entity_poly.type
_entity_poly.pdbx_seq_one_letter_code
_entity_poly.pdbx_strand_id
1 'polypeptide(L)' 'MNNFKLFQLKYRIFLRKSILNKLLSFFSPSNKFMIILSQNLDKHIVAYYKNKEIHEVHNSKQLYSVSKSF' A
#
# COMPACT_ATOMS: atom_id res chain seq x y z
N MET A 1 10.45 9.00 6.71
CA MET A 1 10.33 8.52 5.31
C MET A 1 9.97 9.71 4.43
N ASN A 2 10.77 10.06 3.42
CA ASN A 2 10.55 11.26 2.61
C ASN A 2 9.15 11.28 1.98
N ASN A 3 8.46 12.42 2.06
CA ASN A 3 7.11 12.65 1.52
C ASN A 3 6.98 12.21 0.05
N PHE A 4 8.07 12.33 -0.72
CA PHE A 4 8.17 11.89 -2.10
C PHE A 4 8.00 10.36 -2.27
N LYS A 5 8.60 9.54 -1.40
CA LYS A 5 8.43 8.07 -1.43
C LYS A 5 6.99 7.67 -1.11
N LEU A 6 6.35 8.38 -0.19
CA LEU A 6 4.95 8.19 0.18
C LEU A 6 4.01 8.53 -0.98
N PHE A 7 4.27 9.65 -1.67
CA PHE A 7 3.54 10.05 -2.87
C PHE A 7 3.71 9.02 -4.00
N GLN A 8 4.94 8.55 -4.22
CA GLN A 8 5.24 7.56 -5.25
C GLN A 8 4.54 6.21 -4.99
N LEU A 9 4.44 5.78 -3.72
CA LEU A 9 3.65 4.60 -3.35
C LEU A 9 2.16 4.80 -3.60
N LYS A 10 1.62 5.95 -3.18
CA LYS A 10 0.19 6.29 -3.36
C LYS A 10 -0.18 6.33 -4.85
N TYR A 11 0.69 6.92 -5.69
CA TYR A 11 0.49 6.98 -7.13
C TYR A 11 0.52 5.60 -7.79
N ARG A 12 1.44 4.71 -7.37
CA ARG A 12 1.47 3.32 -7.87
C ARG A 12 0.20 2.55 -7.53
N ILE A 13 -0.37 2.76 -6.34
CA ILE A 13 -1.65 2.14 -5.95
C ILE A 13 -2.79 2.69 -6.81
N PHE A 14 -2.83 4.02 -7.02
CA PHE A 14 -3.84 4.66 -7.85
C PHE A 14 -3.82 4.15 -9.30
N LEU A 15 -2.64 4.09 -9.93
CA LEU A 15 -2.48 3.56 -11.28
C LEU A 15 -2.98 2.13 -11.40
N ARG A 16 -2.63 1.26 -10.45
CA ARG A 16 -3.05 -0.15 -10.48
C ARG A 16 -4.56 -0.30 -10.29
N LYS A 17 -5.19 0.49 -9.41
CA LYS A 17 -6.66 0.55 -9.29
C LYS A 17 -7.30 0.99 -10.60
N SER A 18 -6.75 2.02 -11.25
CA SER A 18 -7.30 2.55 -12.50
C SER A 18 -7.17 1.55 -13.66
N ILE A 19 -6.06 0.81 -13.71
CA ILE A 19 -5.85 -0.29 -14.68
C ILE A 19 -6.84 -1.43 -14.42
N LEU A 20 -7.01 -1.85 -13.16
CA LEU A 20 -7.93 -2.91 -12.78
C LEU A 20 -9.38 -2.56 -13.14
N ASN A 21 -9.83 -1.33 -12.84
CA ASN A 21 -11.17 -0.86 -13.20
C ASN A 21 -11.36 -0.82 -14.72
N LYS A 22 -10.37 -0.35 -15.48
CA LYS A 22 -10.44 -0.39 -16.96
C LYS A 22 -10.55 -1.82 -17.46
N LEU A 23 -9.74 -2.74 -16.94
CA LEU A 23 -9.74 -4.13 -17.38
C LEU A 23 -11.03 -4.86 -17.00
N LEU A 24 -11.66 -4.55 -15.87
CA LEU A 24 -12.98 -5.09 -15.50
C LEU A 24 -14.08 -4.68 -16.50
N SER A 25 -13.93 -3.56 -17.20
CA SER A 25 -14.86 -3.18 -18.28
C SER A 25 -14.67 -3.99 -19.56
N PHE A 26 -13.51 -4.61 -19.77
CA PHE A 26 -13.19 -5.37 -20.99
C PHE A 26 -13.11 -6.89 -20.78
N PHE A 27 -12.83 -7.33 -19.56
CA PHE A 27 -12.61 -8.73 -19.22
C PHE A 27 -13.54 -9.15 -18.09
N SER A 28 -14.13 -10.34 -18.22
CA SER A 28 -14.88 -10.92 -17.12
C SER A 28 -13.97 -11.06 -15.88
N PRO A 29 -14.46 -10.74 -14.67
CA PRO A 29 -13.70 -10.87 -13.43
C PRO A 29 -13.21 -12.30 -13.16
N SER A 30 -13.84 -13.30 -13.77
CA SER A 30 -13.44 -14.71 -13.70
C SER A 30 -12.23 -15.06 -14.60
N ASN A 31 -11.74 -14.12 -15.41
CA ASN A 31 -10.56 -14.33 -16.25
C ASN A 31 -9.31 -14.51 -15.37
N LYS A 32 -8.52 -15.55 -15.63
CA LYS A 32 -7.30 -15.89 -14.89
C LYS A 32 -6.32 -14.70 -14.80
N PHE A 33 -6.27 -13.86 -15.83
CA PHE A 33 -5.48 -12.63 -15.82
C PHE A 33 -5.98 -11.60 -14.79
N MET A 34 -7.31 -11.41 -14.68
CA MET A 34 -7.93 -10.51 -13.69
C MET A 34 -7.73 -10.99 -12.26
N ILE A 35 -7.74 -12.30 -12.04
CA ILE A 35 -7.45 -12.91 -10.73
C ILE A 35 -6.01 -12.63 -10.31
N ILE A 36 -5.04 -12.87 -11.19
CA ILE A 36 -3.62 -12.60 -10.92
C ILE A 36 -3.37 -11.11 -10.66
N LEU A 37 -4.00 -10.23 -11.45
CA LEU A 37 -3.86 -8.79 -11.29
C LEU A 37 -4.44 -8.30 -9.94
N SER A 38 -5.59 -8.84 -9.54
CA SER A 38 -6.23 -8.54 -8.25
C SER A 38 -5.36 -9.01 -7.07
N GLN A 39 -4.83 -10.23 -7.14
CA GLN A 39 -3.92 -10.76 -6.12
C GLN A 39 -2.64 -9.93 -5.98
N ASN A 40 -2.09 -9.46 -7.10
CA ASN A 40 -0.93 -8.56 -7.08
C ASN A 40 -1.26 -7.19 -6.48
N LEU A 41 -2.48 -6.68 -6.66
CA LEU A 41 -2.90 -5.43 -6.03
C LEU A 41 -3.00 -5.59 -4.51
N ASP A 42 -3.62 -6.66 -4.04
CA ASP A 42 -3.75 -6.97 -2.61
C ASP A 42 -2.39 -7.09 -1.91
N LYS A 43 -1.44 -7.78 -2.54
CA LYS A 43 -0.07 -7.91 -2.00
C LYS A 43 0.59 -6.55 -1.75
N HIS A 44 0.36 -5.58 -2.63
CA HIS A 44 0.91 -4.23 -2.49
C HIS A 44 0.17 -3.39 -1.45
N ILE A 45 -1.14 -3.58 -1.29
CA ILE A 45 -1.93 -2.93 -0.25
C ILE A 45 -1.48 -3.44 1.12
N VAL A 46 -1.36 -4.76 1.29
CA VAL A 46 -0.87 -5.38 2.54
C VAL A 46 0.55 -4.91 2.85
N ALA A 47 1.44 -4.86 1.85
CA ALA A 47 2.79 -4.32 2.04
C ALA A 47 2.78 -2.85 2.47
N TYR A 48 1.91 -2.02 1.91
CA TYR A 48 1.77 -0.63 2.32
C TYR A 48 1.31 -0.50 3.78
N TYR A 49 0.24 -1.20 4.17
CA TYR A 49 -0.29 -1.16 5.53
C TYR A 49 0.71 -1.70 6.56
N LYS A 50 1.36 -2.83 6.26
CA LYS A 50 2.38 -3.40 7.16
C LYS A 50 3.55 -2.43 7.38
N ASN A 51 4.03 -1.77 6.32
CA ASN A 51 5.08 -0.76 6.46
C ASN A 51 4.59 0.50 7.21
N LYS A 52 3.30 0.85 7.07
CA LYS A 52 2.70 1.98 7.79
C LYS A 52 2.57 1.68 9.29
N GLU A 53 2.04 0.51 9.67
CA GLU A 53 1.95 0.07 11.07
C GLU A 53 3.31 -0.07 11.74
N ILE A 54 4.29 -0.67 11.06
CA ILE A 54 5.66 -0.77 11.58
C ILE A 54 6.24 0.63 11.84
N HIS A 55 5.99 1.59 10.95
CA HIS A 55 6.42 2.97 11.14
C HIS A 55 5.70 3.67 12.31
N GLU A 56 4.40 3.45 12.50
CA GLU A 56 3.63 4.03 13.61
C GLU A 56 4.07 3.44 14.97
N VAL A 57 4.37 2.14 15.02
CA VAL A 57 4.90 1.45 16.22
C VAL A 57 6.32 1.90 16.56
N HIS A 58 7.18 2.15 15.55
CA HIS A 58 8.53 2.68 15.81
C HIS A 58 8.51 4.13 16.28
N ASN A 59 7.63 4.96 15.71
CA ASN A 59 7.48 6.36 16.15
C ASN A 59 6.92 6.45 17.57
N SER A 60 5.93 5.62 17.94
CA SER A 60 5.39 5.61 19.30
C SER A 60 6.40 5.12 20.34
N LYS A 61 7.22 4.12 20.00
CA LYS A 61 8.33 3.66 20.85
C LYS A 61 9.43 4.71 21.02
N GLN A 62 9.81 5.43 19.95
CA GLN A 62 10.78 6.52 20.02
C GLN A 62 10.26 7.69 20.87
N LEU A 63 9.00 8.10 20.67
CA LEU A 63 8.38 9.17 21.46
C LEU A 63 8.35 8.82 22.95
N TYR A 64 7.97 7.58 23.30
CA TYR A 64 7.98 7.10 24.68
C TYR A 64 9.38 7.08 25.31
N SER A 65 10.42 6.66 24.57
CA SER A 65 11.80 6.68 25.08
C SER A 65 12.33 8.09 25.33
N VAL A 66 11.97 9.07 24.48
CA VAL A 66 12.38 10.47 24.64
C VAL A 66 11.70 11.09 25.87
N SER A 67 10.41 10.85 26.09
CA SER A 67 9.67 11.38 27.25
C SER A 67 10.17 10.85 28.61
N LYS A 68 10.82 9.69 28.64
CA LYS A 68 11.37 9.09 29.87
C LYS A 68 12.80 9.52 30.19
N SER A 69 13.41 10.29 29.29
CA SER A 69 14.80 10.77 29.37
C SER A 69 14.91 12.21 29.91
N PHE A 70 13.77 12.85 30.20
CA PHE A 70 13.65 14.18 30.80
C PHE A 70 13.17 14.08 32.24
#